data_AF-A0A9E4IWV1-F1
#
_entry.id   AF-A0A9E4IWV1-F1
#
_cell.length_a   1.000
_cell.length_b   1.000
_cell.length_c   1.000
_cell.angle_alpha   90.00
_cell.angle_beta   90.00
_cell.angle_gamma   90.00
#
_symmetry.space_group_name_H-M   'P 1'
#
loop_
_entity.id
_entity.type
_entity.pdbx_description
1 polymer ?
#
loop_
_entity_poly.entity_id
_entity_poly.type
_entity_poly.pdbx_seq_one_letter_code
_entity_poly.pdbx_strand_id
1 'polypeptide(L)'
;MTVKIVQSTAGAPAGKLADAELHFSEGILAGLKLVGFTVWDGRDDRGRGVTFPARQYLINGERRHYVLLRAAGDTGNAEPLRELILSAYAACEQGSSAGDPAGER
;
A
#
# COMPACT_ATOMS: atom_id res chain seq x y z
N MET A 1 -5.45 -6.18 -13.47
CA MET A 1 -4.56 -5.55 -12.46
C MET A 1 -4.59 -6.40 -11.21
N THR A 2 -3.43 -6.66 -10.60
CA THR A 2 -3.32 -7.39 -9.33
C THR A 2 -2.60 -6.55 -8.29
N VAL A 3 -2.92 -6.75 -7.01
CA VAL A 3 -2.21 -6.11 -5.89
C VAL A 3 -1.20 -7.10 -5.34
N LYS A 4 0.07 -6.69 -5.28
CA LYS A 4 1.14 -7.46 -4.63
C LYS A 4 1.56 -6.76 -3.35
N ILE A 5 1.51 -7.50 -2.24
CA ILE A 5 1.98 -7.03 -0.94
C ILE A 5 3.47 -7.35 -0.80
N VAL A 6 4.25 -6.36 -0.38
CA VAL A 6 5.68 -6.47 -0.13
C VAL A 6 5.89 -6.23 1.36
N GLN A 7 6.35 -7.27 2.06
CA GLN A 7 6.56 -7.23 3.50
C GLN A 7 7.57 -6.14 3.89
N SER A 8 7.30 -5.48 5.01
CA SER A 8 8.19 -4.45 5.53
C SER A 8 9.54 -5.05 5.95
N THR A 9 10.64 -4.36 5.64
CA THR A 9 11.98 -4.80 6.01
C THR A 9 12.36 -4.30 7.40
N ALA A 10 13.34 -4.95 8.04
CA ALA A 10 13.93 -4.44 9.27
C ALA A 10 14.41 -2.97 9.08
N GLY A 11 14.08 -2.10 10.04
CA GLY A 11 14.39 -0.67 9.97
C GLY A 11 13.33 0.21 9.29
N ALA A 12 12.19 -0.35 8.89
CA ALA A 12 11.05 0.43 8.43
C ALA A 12 10.53 1.40 9.52
N PRO A 13 9.92 2.53 9.14
CA PRO A 13 9.29 3.45 10.09
C PRO A 13 8.28 2.74 10.98
N ALA A 14 8.21 3.15 12.25
CA ALA A 14 7.25 2.61 13.21
C ALA A 14 5.83 2.67 12.65
N GLY A 15 5.13 1.54 12.73
CA GLY A 15 3.77 1.37 12.24
C GLY A 15 3.62 1.05 10.75
N LYS A 16 4.72 1.01 9.98
CA LYS A 16 4.66 0.52 8.59
C LYS A 16 4.49 -1.00 8.57
N LEU A 17 3.37 -1.47 8.01
CA LEU A 17 3.05 -2.89 7.90
C LEU A 17 3.61 -3.53 6.63
N ALA A 18 3.41 -2.88 5.48
CA ALA A 18 3.86 -3.37 4.18
C ALA A 18 3.88 -2.26 3.14
N ASP A 19 4.54 -2.50 2.02
CA ASP A 19 4.28 -1.77 0.79
C ASP A 19 3.32 -2.56 -0.11
N ALA A 20 2.66 -1.86 -1.03
CA ALA A 20 1.83 -2.47 -2.05
C ALA A 20 2.23 -2.00 -3.45
N GLU A 21 2.17 -2.92 -4.40
CA GLU A 21 2.40 -2.68 -5.82
C GLU A 21 1.16 -3.05 -6.61
N LEU A 22 0.78 -2.23 -7.58
CA LEU A 22 -0.28 -2.56 -8.55
C LEU A 22 0.38 -3.06 -9.83
N HIS A 23 0.16 -4.31 -10.19
CA HIS A 23 0.72 -4.94 -11.39
C HIS A 23 -0.31 -4.92 -12.51
N PHE A 24 0.06 -4.38 -13.66
CA PHE A 24 -0.81 -4.28 -14.82
C PHE A 24 -0.50 -5.41 -15.81
N SER A 25 -1.51 -6.20 -16.14
CA SER A 25 -1.41 -7.37 -17.03
C SER A 25 -1.85 -7.08 -18.46
N GLU A 26 -2.55 -5.97 -18.69
CA GLU A 26 -3.27 -5.69 -19.93
C GLU A 26 -3.17 -4.20 -20.32
N GLY A 27 -3.43 -3.91 -21.59
CA GLY A 27 -3.42 -2.55 -22.15
C GLY A 27 -2.02 -1.94 -22.27
N ILE A 28 -1.95 -0.61 -22.41
CA ILE A 28 -0.68 0.12 -22.63
C ILE A 28 0.28 0.04 -21.43
N LEU A 29 -0.23 -0.34 -20.25
CA LEU A 29 0.55 -0.50 -19.03
C LEU A 29 0.95 -1.95 -18.79
N ALA A 30 0.59 -2.89 -19.68
CA ALA A 30 0.92 -4.31 -19.51
C ALA A 30 2.42 -4.52 -19.27
N GLY A 31 2.75 -5.29 -18.23
CA GLY A 31 4.13 -5.55 -17.81
C GLY A 31 4.73 -4.48 -16.89
N LEU A 32 4.03 -3.37 -16.65
CA LEU A 32 4.44 -2.34 -15.70
C LEU A 32 3.78 -2.55 -14.33
N LYS A 33 4.38 -1.92 -13.32
CA LYS A 33 3.79 -1.81 -11.98
C LYS A 33 3.79 -0.37 -11.48
N LEU A 34 2.75 0.00 -10.75
CA LEU A 34 2.71 1.25 -9.98
C LEU A 34 3.10 0.95 -8.52
N VAL A 35 4.07 1.72 -8.02
CA VAL A 35 4.65 1.56 -6.68
C VAL A 35 4.48 2.84 -5.87
N GLY A 36 4.77 2.76 -4.57
CA GLY A 36 4.68 3.90 -3.64
C GLY A 36 3.42 3.91 -2.79
N PHE A 37 2.68 2.79 -2.74
CA PHE A 37 1.63 2.59 -1.76
C PHE A 37 2.24 1.96 -0.50
N THR A 38 1.87 2.48 0.67
CA THR A 38 2.32 1.92 1.94
C THR A 38 1.12 1.68 2.85
N VAL A 39 1.05 0.48 3.42
CA VAL A 39 0.08 0.07 4.42
C VAL A 39 0.64 0.40 5.79
N TRP A 40 -0.16 1.10 6.60
CA TRP A 40 0.17 1.52 7.94
C TRP A 40 -0.76 0.86 8.94
N ASP A 41 -0.25 0.64 10.14
CA ASP A 41 -1.08 0.47 11.30
C ASP A 41 -1.94 1.72 11.50
N GLY A 42 -3.12 1.51 12.08
CA GLY A 42 -3.97 2.63 12.42
C GLY A 42 -3.35 3.43 13.55
N ARG A 43 -3.53 4.76 13.52
CA ARG A 43 -3.41 5.60 14.73
C ARG A 43 -4.80 5.81 15.31
N ASP A 44 -4.93 5.63 16.63
CA ASP A 44 -6.10 5.99 17.44
C ASP A 44 -7.44 5.51 16.87
N ASP A 45 -7.75 4.23 17.06
CA ASP A 45 -9.04 3.58 16.77
C ASP A 45 -9.55 3.63 15.31
N ARG A 46 -8.83 4.30 14.40
CA ARG A 46 -9.24 4.51 13.00
C ARG A 46 -8.94 3.35 12.04
N GLY A 47 -8.44 2.23 12.54
CA GLY A 47 -8.07 1.07 11.71
C GLY A 47 -6.89 1.35 10.78
N ARG A 48 -6.48 0.33 10.01
CA ARG A 48 -5.31 0.39 9.11
C ARG A 48 -5.49 1.41 7.99
N GLY A 49 -4.40 2.08 7.62
CA GLY A 49 -4.38 3.12 6.59
C GLY A 49 -3.54 2.75 5.37
N VAL A 50 -3.74 3.49 4.27
CA VAL A 50 -2.89 3.40 3.07
C VAL A 50 -2.44 4.80 2.65
N THR A 51 -1.13 5.02 2.55
CA THR A 51 -0.61 6.22 1.87
C THR A 51 -0.38 5.91 0.41
N PHE A 52 -0.68 6.89 -0.45
CA PHE A 52 -0.59 6.76 -1.90
C PHE A 52 0.76 7.30 -2.42
N PRO A 53 1.19 6.91 -3.63
CA PRO A 53 2.38 7.45 -4.26
C PRO A 53 2.29 8.98 -4.30
N ALA A 54 3.28 9.64 -3.71
CA ALA A 54 3.29 11.08 -3.57
C ALA A 54 4.70 11.63 -3.77
N ARG A 55 4.78 12.79 -4.42
CA ARG A 55 6.02 13.57 -4.43
C ARG A 55 6.04 14.51 -3.23
N GLN A 56 7.19 14.59 -2.55
CA GLN A 56 7.43 15.60 -1.54
C GLN A 56 7.88 16.90 -2.20
N TYR A 57 7.48 18.03 -1.62
CA TYR A 57 7.93 19.36 -2.03
C TYR A 57 7.89 20.31 -0.85
N LEU A 58 8.59 21.44 -0.98
CA LEU A 58 8.65 22.48 0.04
C LEU A 58 7.85 23.71 -0.41
N ILE A 59 7.05 24.26 0.50
CA ILE A 59 6.42 25.57 0.34
C ILE A 59 6.81 26.39 1.56
N ASN A 60 7.53 27.51 1.37
CA ASN A 60 7.97 28.38 2.47
C ASN A 60 8.68 27.61 3.60
N GLY A 61 9.50 26.61 3.25
CA GLY A 61 10.22 25.77 4.23
C GLY A 61 9.38 24.63 4.83
N GLU A 62 8.08 24.58 4.60
CA GLU A 62 7.21 23.51 5.08
C GLU A 62 7.13 22.35 4.09
N ARG A 63 7.28 21.12 4.61
CA ARG A 63 7.17 19.90 3.80
C ARG A 63 5.71 19.56 3.52
N ARG A 64 5.36 19.50 2.23
CA ARG A 64 4.05 19.10 1.73
C ARG A 64 4.17 17.85 0.86
N HIS A 65 3.06 17.14 0.74
CA HIS A 65 2.94 15.94 -0.08
C HIS A 65 1.92 16.17 -1.19
N TYR A 66 2.28 15.84 -2.42
CA TYR A 66 1.40 15.90 -3.58
C TYR A 66 1.17 14.48 -4.09
N VAL A 67 -0.03 13.97 -3.86
CA VAL A 67 -0.45 12.63 -4.30
C VAL A 67 -0.48 12.57 -5.83
N LEU A 68 0.13 11.53 -6.39
CA LEU A 68 0.32 11.38 -7.84
C LEU A 68 -0.88 10.67 -8.49
N LEU A 69 -1.40 9.61 -7.86
CA LEU A 69 -2.59 8.91 -8.34
C LEU A 69 -3.85 9.57 -7.79
N ARG A 70 -4.62 10.21 -8.67
CA ARG A 70 -5.81 10.99 -8.32
C ARG A 70 -6.91 10.80 -9.35
N ALA A 71 -8.12 11.16 -8.96
CA ALA A 71 -9.24 11.24 -9.87
C ALA A 71 -8.92 12.19 -11.04
N ALA A 72 -9.30 11.78 -12.25
CA ALA A 72 -9.17 12.60 -13.45
C ALA A 72 -10.25 13.69 -13.55
N GLY A 73 -11.35 13.56 -12.79
CA GLY A 73 -12.45 14.51 -12.72
C GLY A 73 -13.24 14.37 -11.42
N ASP A 74 -14.35 15.09 -11.29
CA ASP A 74 -15.03 15.32 -10.01
C ASP A 74 -15.70 14.08 -9.39
N THR A 75 -15.94 13.04 -10.18
CA THR A 75 -16.63 11.81 -9.74
C THR A 75 -15.69 10.69 -9.31
N GLY A 76 -14.39 10.80 -9.59
CA GLY A 76 -13.43 9.78 -9.20
C GLY A 76 -13.04 9.90 -7.73
N ASN A 77 -12.85 8.76 -7.07
CA ASN A 77 -12.22 8.73 -5.75
C ASN A 77 -11.27 7.53 -5.63
N ALA A 78 -10.36 7.61 -4.67
CA ALA A 78 -9.31 6.62 -4.45
C ALA A 78 -9.71 5.53 -3.44
N GLU A 79 -10.93 5.57 -2.92
CA GLU A 79 -11.34 4.74 -1.79
C GLU A 79 -11.49 3.25 -2.15
N PRO A 80 -12.10 2.86 -3.29
CA PRO A 80 -12.11 1.46 -3.72
C PRO A 80 -10.70 0.87 -3.86
N LEU A 81 -9.73 1.68 -4.30
CA LEU A 81 -8.35 1.23 -4.41
C LEU A 81 -7.71 1.05 -3.03
N ARG A 82 -8.02 1.93 -2.07
CA ARG A 82 -7.58 1.77 -0.68
C ARG A 82 -8.11 0.47 -0.10
N GLU A 83 -9.42 0.22 -0.22
CA GLU A 83 -10.06 -1.00 0.27
C GLU A 83 -9.47 -2.25 -0.38
N LEU A 84 -9.24 -2.21 -1.69
CA LEU A 84 -8.59 -3.31 -2.43
C LEU A 84 -7.19 -3.64 -1.88
N ILE A 85 -6.38 -2.62 -1.59
CA ILE A 85 -5.03 -2.80 -1.02
C ILE A 85 -5.11 -3.38 0.40
N LEU A 86 -6.02 -2.86 1.24
CA LEU A 86 -6.20 -3.37 2.61
C LEU A 86 -6.71 -4.81 2.63
N SER A 87 -7.62 -5.16 1.73
CA SER A 87 -8.12 -6.53 1.55
C SER A 87 -6.99 -7.48 1.15
N ALA A 88 -6.16 -7.10 0.17
CA ALA A 88 -5.00 -7.89 -0.25
C ALA A 88 -3.99 -8.08 0.90
N TYR A 89 -3.77 -7.05 1.72
CA TYR A 89 -2.93 -7.16 2.92
C TYR A 89 -3.51 -8.14 3.95
N ALA A 90 -4.79 -8.04 4.26
CA ALA A 90 -5.45 -8.95 5.21
C ALA A 90 -5.40 -10.42 4.76
N ALA A 91 -5.55 -10.68 3.46
CA ALA A 91 -5.40 -12.03 2.91
C ALA A 91 -3.95 -12.55 3.02
N CYS A 92 -2.96 -11.68 2.81
CA CYS A 92 -1.55 -12.04 2.96
C CYS A 92 -1.19 -12.42 4.40
N GLU A 93 -1.74 -11.71 5.40
CA GLU A 93 -1.52 -12.04 6.81
C GLU A 93 -2.09 -13.40 7.19
N GLN A 94 -3.28 -13.74 6.70
CA GLN A 94 -3.91 -15.05 6.93
C GLN A 94 -3.14 -16.20 6.27
N GLY A 95 -2.52 -15.97 5.12
CA GLY A 95 -1.65 -16.95 4.47
C GLY A 95 -0.30 -17.13 5.18
N SER A 96 0.17 -16.10 5.89
CA SER A 96 1.44 -16.14 6.61
C SER A 96 1.34 -16.75 8.01
N SER A 97 0.14 -16.80 8.61
CA SER A 97 -0.09 -17.44 9.92
C SER A 97 -0.28 -18.97 9.85
N ALA A 98 -0.33 -19.54 8.64
CA ALA A 98 -0.57 -20.98 8.41
C ALA A 98 0.72 -21.80 8.15
N GLY A 99 1.91 -21.24 8.34
CA GLY A 99 3.17 -21.93 8.06
C GLY A 99 4.26 -21.65 9.07
N ASP A 100 4.27 -22.38 10.19
CA ASP A 100 5.44 -23.19 10.62
C ASP A 100 5.10 -24.12 11.82
N PRO A 101 4.85 -25.42 11.61
CA PRO A 101 5.07 -26.44 12.63
C PRO A 101 6.36 -27.21 12.30
N ALA A 102 7.53 -26.56 12.35
CA ALA A 102 8.81 -27.23 12.26
C ALA A 102 9.65 -26.95 13.52
N GLY A 103 9.42 -27.79 14.54
CA GLY A 103 10.17 -27.76 15.79
C GLY A 103 9.99 -29.02 16.63
N GLU A 104 9.92 -30.20 16.02
CA GLU A 104 10.06 -31.46 16.74
C GLU A 104 10.74 -32.50 15.85
N ARG A 105 12.04 -32.71 16.08
CA ARG A 105 12.74 -34.00 16.11
C ARG A 105 14.18 -33.82 16.54
#